data_AF-A0A0B2V815-F1
#
_entry.id   AF-A0A0B2V815-F1
#
_cell.length_a   1.000
_cell.length_b   1.000
_cell.length_c   1.000
_cell.angle_alpha   90.00
_cell.angle_beta   90.00
_cell.angle_gamma   90.00
#
_symmetry.space_group_name_H-M   'P 1'
#
loop_
_entity.id
_entity.type
_entity.pdbx_description
1 polymer ?
#
loop_
_entity_poly.entity_id
_entity_poly.type
_entity_poly.pdbx_seq_one_letter_code
_entity_poly.pdbx_strand_id
1 'polypeptide(L)'
;MPSTGDLKQEKKISITQFLIRDDILKTLTYLPSRSGGARAAAFHHCSRRTLMFRSIRFFAVAFNFWVASSAVAMPCFTINTNVPSDKVPQDFLKKTSALIAKALSKPESYVAVRVNPGQQMTFGGSADPCAVCTLESIGAVGGSRNNAHAEKLYKHINETLGIPKNRMYISFVDIDPTTMAFNGSTFA
;
A
#
# COMPACT_ATOMS: atom_id res chain seq x y z
N MET A 1 62.70 15.53 -11.36
CA MET A 1 62.83 14.29 -10.56
C MET A 1 61.69 14.26 -9.54
N PRO A 2 61.10 13.07 -9.28
CA PRO A 2 59.65 12.83 -9.30
C PRO A 2 59.01 12.83 -7.90
N SER A 3 57.68 12.82 -7.76
CA SER A 3 56.94 11.58 -7.38
C SER A 3 55.42 11.85 -7.34
N THR A 4 54.64 11.14 -8.19
CA THR A 4 53.66 10.08 -7.85
C THR A 4 52.44 10.54 -7.04
N GLY A 5 51.17 10.33 -7.42
CA GLY A 5 50.59 9.60 -8.54
C GLY A 5 49.05 9.58 -8.40
N ASP A 6 48.39 9.47 -9.55
CA ASP A 6 47.15 8.72 -9.85
C ASP A 6 45.88 8.95 -9.01
N LEU A 7 44.65 8.98 -9.54
CA LEU A 7 44.00 8.99 -10.85
C LEU A 7 42.48 8.90 -10.52
N LYS A 8 41.62 9.46 -11.38
CA LYS A 8 40.21 9.06 -11.65
C LYS A 8 39.14 9.41 -10.60
N GLN A 9 37.91 9.82 -10.94
CA GLN A 9 37.25 10.22 -12.19
C GLN A 9 35.87 10.78 -11.79
N GLU A 10 35.46 11.90 -12.37
CA GLU A 10 34.10 12.43 -12.30
C GLU A 10 33.10 11.54 -13.06
N LYS A 11 31.80 11.57 -12.69
CA LYS A 11 30.77 12.29 -13.49
C LYS A 11 29.36 12.23 -12.88
N LYS A 12 28.85 13.45 -12.66
CA LYS A 12 27.45 13.82 -12.41
C LYS A 12 26.51 13.24 -13.48
N ILE A 13 25.34 12.77 -13.06
CA ILE A 13 24.17 12.60 -13.92
C ILE A 13 23.04 13.45 -13.34
N SER A 14 22.70 14.53 -14.06
CA SER A 14 21.54 15.37 -13.81
C SER A 14 20.42 14.90 -14.73
N ILE A 15 19.26 14.63 -14.14
CA ILE A 15 18.03 14.16 -14.79
C ILE A 15 17.20 15.40 -15.13
N THR A 16 16.90 15.65 -16.42
CA THR A 16 15.62 16.23 -16.93
C THR A 16 15.67 16.35 -18.46
N GLN A 17 14.84 15.58 -19.18
CA GLN A 17 14.03 15.93 -20.38
C GLN A 17 13.61 14.63 -21.10
N PHE A 18 12.37 14.15 -20.95
CA PHE A 18 11.12 14.53 -21.65
C PHE A 18 11.13 14.15 -23.15
N LEU A 19 10.10 13.38 -23.55
CA LEU A 19 9.57 13.13 -24.91
C LEU A 19 10.15 11.98 -25.76
N ILE A 20 9.61 10.76 -25.64
CA ILE A 20 9.38 9.82 -26.78
C ILE A 20 8.13 8.97 -26.44
N ARG A 21 6.95 9.42 -26.84
CA ARG A 21 6.11 8.95 -27.98
C ARG A 21 5.37 7.63 -27.75
N ASP A 22 4.05 7.76 -27.76
CA ASP A 22 3.05 6.75 -28.12
C ASP A 22 3.45 6.00 -29.40
N ASP A 23 3.53 4.66 -29.36
CA ASP A 23 3.34 3.77 -30.52
C ASP A 23 3.55 2.28 -30.15
N ILE A 24 2.72 1.72 -29.26
CA ILE A 24 2.60 0.25 -29.14
C ILE A 24 1.14 -0.12 -28.82
N LEU A 25 0.23 0.07 -29.78
CA LEU A 25 -1.13 -0.48 -29.69
C LEU A 25 -1.74 -0.72 -31.09
N LYS A 26 -0.99 -1.36 -32.00
CA LYS A 26 -1.54 -1.91 -33.25
C LYS A 26 -0.79 -3.16 -33.69
N THR A 27 -1.22 -4.33 -33.19
CA THR A 27 -1.32 -5.61 -33.93
C THR A 27 -1.59 -6.75 -32.96
N LEU A 28 -2.85 -7.17 -32.83
CA LEU A 28 -3.22 -8.48 -32.30
C LEU A 28 -4.59 -8.88 -32.86
N THR A 29 -4.60 -9.10 -34.17
CA THR A 29 -5.70 -9.77 -34.88
C THR A 29 -5.10 -10.68 -35.96
N TYR A 30 -4.69 -11.89 -35.58
CA TYR A 30 -4.77 -13.07 -36.45
C TYR A 30 -4.44 -14.35 -35.70
N LEU A 31 -5.44 -15.20 -35.48
CA LEU A 31 -5.27 -16.64 -35.26
C LEU A 31 -5.81 -17.33 -36.52
N PRO A 32 -5.12 -18.35 -37.04
CA PRO A 32 -5.82 -19.42 -37.74
C PRO A 32 -5.62 -20.78 -37.06
N SER A 33 -6.71 -21.52 -37.05
CA SER A 33 -6.84 -22.91 -36.65
C SER A 33 -6.44 -23.90 -37.76
N ARG A 34 -6.15 -25.13 -37.34
CA ARG A 34 -6.35 -26.44 -37.99
C ARG A 34 -5.22 -27.13 -38.80
N SER A 35 -4.95 -28.34 -38.30
CA SER A 35 -4.87 -29.67 -38.95
C SER A 35 -3.67 -30.10 -39.80
N GLY A 36 -3.05 -31.22 -39.36
CA GLY A 36 -2.83 -32.39 -40.22
C GLY A 36 -1.38 -32.82 -40.48
N GLY A 37 -1.08 -34.10 -40.19
CA GLY A 37 -0.26 -34.96 -41.06
C GLY A 37 1.22 -35.14 -40.72
N ALA A 38 1.60 -36.39 -40.44
CA ALA A 38 2.94 -36.87 -40.10
C ALA A 38 3.96 -36.87 -41.26
N ARG A 39 5.27 -36.83 -40.93
CA ARG A 39 6.31 -37.73 -41.48
C ARG A 39 7.67 -37.57 -40.78
N ALA A 40 8.38 -38.68 -40.70
CA ALA A 40 9.62 -38.94 -39.97
C ALA A 40 10.88 -38.39 -40.66
N ALA A 41 11.97 -38.20 -39.90
CA ALA A 41 13.28 -38.86 -40.10
C ALA A 41 14.37 -38.23 -39.21
N ALA A 42 15.21 -39.09 -38.65
CA ALA A 42 16.38 -38.77 -37.86
C ALA A 42 17.53 -38.18 -38.70
N PHE A 43 18.42 -37.38 -38.09
CA PHE A 43 19.85 -37.70 -37.92
C PHE A 43 20.67 -36.49 -37.42
N HIS A 44 21.76 -36.84 -36.74
CA HIS A 44 22.98 -36.08 -36.47
C HIS A 44 23.01 -35.00 -35.39
N HIS A 45 23.49 -35.47 -34.24
CA HIS A 45 24.43 -34.81 -33.33
C HIS A 45 25.34 -33.79 -34.05
N CYS A 46 25.19 -32.50 -33.72
CA CYS A 46 26.25 -31.50 -33.89
C CYS A 46 26.28 -30.59 -32.66
N SER A 47 27.50 -30.40 -32.18
CA SER A 47 27.91 -29.90 -30.87
C SER A 47 27.93 -28.37 -30.82
N ARG A 48 27.63 -27.82 -29.63
CA ARG A 48 28.10 -26.52 -29.08
C ARG A 48 28.00 -25.28 -29.98
N ARG A 49 27.02 -24.42 -29.67
CA ARG A 49 27.17 -22.97 -29.34
C ARG A 49 25.90 -22.23 -29.71
N THR A 50 25.10 -21.88 -28.70
CA THR A 50 24.41 -20.59 -28.49
C THR A 50 23.26 -20.81 -27.51
N LEU A 51 23.60 -20.81 -26.21
CA LEU A 51 22.60 -20.67 -25.15
C LEU A 51 22.82 -19.32 -24.46
N MET A 52 22.61 -18.25 -25.21
CA MET A 52 22.34 -16.93 -24.66
C MET A 52 21.10 -16.39 -25.35
N PHE A 53 20.24 -15.73 -24.60
CA PHE A 53 18.95 -15.14 -25.01
C PHE A 53 17.72 -16.06 -25.00
N ARG A 54 17.41 -16.66 -23.83
CA ARG A 54 16.04 -17.12 -23.50
C ARG A 54 15.50 -16.55 -22.18
N SER A 55 15.91 -15.36 -21.75
CA SER A 55 15.64 -14.88 -20.37
C SER A 55 14.90 -13.54 -20.21
N ILE A 56 14.25 -12.96 -21.23
CA ILE A 56 13.63 -11.62 -21.07
C ILE A 56 12.10 -11.61 -21.20
N ARG A 57 11.46 -12.66 -21.74
CA ARG A 57 9.99 -12.69 -21.91
C ARG A 57 9.18 -13.21 -20.73
N PHE A 58 9.81 -13.69 -19.66
CA PHE A 58 9.10 -14.17 -18.46
C PHE A 58 8.94 -13.12 -17.36
N PHE A 59 9.69 -12.02 -17.39
CA PHE A 59 9.65 -11.02 -16.30
C PHE A 59 8.50 -10.00 -16.40
N ALA A 60 7.93 -9.77 -17.60
CA ALA A 60 6.94 -8.71 -17.80
C ALA A 60 5.51 -9.08 -17.35
N VAL A 61 5.15 -10.37 -17.34
CA VAL A 61 3.78 -10.80 -16.97
C VAL A 61 3.61 -10.92 -15.46
N ALA A 62 4.68 -11.25 -14.72
CA ALA A 62 4.64 -11.35 -13.26
C ALA A 62 4.63 -9.97 -12.56
N PHE A 63 5.16 -8.93 -13.20
CA PHE A 63 5.21 -7.58 -12.61
C PHE A 63 3.85 -6.87 -12.63
N ASN A 64 3.03 -7.12 -13.66
CA ASN A 64 1.70 -6.51 -13.77
C ASN A 64 0.59 -7.25 -13.02
N PHE A 65 0.82 -8.50 -12.60
CA PHE A 65 -0.16 -9.26 -11.80
C PHE A 65 -0.12 -8.88 -10.30
N TRP A 66 0.98 -8.30 -9.81
CA TRP A 66 1.11 -7.87 -8.41
C TRP A 66 0.45 -6.51 -8.11
N VAL A 67 0.12 -5.73 -9.14
CA VAL A 67 -0.43 -4.37 -9.01
C VAL A 67 -1.96 -4.34 -8.84
N ALA A 68 -2.66 -5.45 -9.08
CA ALA A 68 -4.13 -5.47 -9.17
C ALA A 68 -4.83 -6.30 -8.08
N SER A 69 -4.42 -6.15 -6.82
CA SER A 69 -5.31 -6.46 -5.68
C SER A 69 -5.38 -5.27 -4.73
N SER A 70 -5.63 -4.10 -5.30
CA SER A 70 -6.26 -2.99 -4.59
C SER A 70 -7.72 -3.36 -4.33
N ALA A 71 -7.96 -4.31 -3.43
CA ALA A 71 -9.31 -4.63 -3.00
C ALA A 71 -9.93 -3.34 -2.44
N VAL A 72 -10.86 -2.78 -3.21
CA VAL A 72 -11.58 -1.54 -2.92
C VAL A 72 -12.27 -1.72 -1.60
N ALA A 73 -11.79 -1.03 -0.58
CA ALA A 73 -12.32 -1.17 0.75
C ALA A 73 -12.04 0.08 1.55
N MET A 74 -13.07 0.54 2.26
CA MET A 74 -13.15 1.86 2.90
C MET A 74 -12.74 1.78 4.37
N PRO A 75 -11.60 2.36 4.79
CA PRO A 75 -11.27 2.44 6.20
C PRO A 75 -11.95 3.64 6.85
N CYS A 76 -12.69 3.41 7.93
CA CYS A 76 -13.20 4.46 8.81
C CYS A 76 -12.45 4.37 10.14
N PHE A 77 -11.76 5.44 10.52
CA PHE A 77 -11.10 5.53 11.81
C PHE A 77 -11.77 6.58 12.69
N THR A 78 -12.34 6.11 13.80
CA THR A 78 -12.99 6.92 14.81
C THR A 78 -12.13 7.03 16.05
N ILE A 79 -11.94 8.24 16.55
CA ILE A 79 -11.19 8.52 17.77
C ILE A 79 -12.08 9.31 18.72
N ASN A 80 -12.45 8.72 19.85
CA ASN A 80 -13.12 9.45 20.94
C ASN A 80 -12.10 9.71 22.04
N THR A 81 -11.94 10.97 22.46
CA THR A 81 -10.95 11.35 23.48
C THR A 81 -11.47 12.47 24.38
N ASN A 82 -11.02 12.46 25.64
CA ASN A 82 -11.21 13.56 26.58
C ASN A 82 -10.26 14.74 26.36
N VAL A 83 -9.27 14.61 25.47
CA VAL A 83 -8.38 15.73 25.09
C VAL A 83 -9.24 16.84 24.46
N PRO A 84 -9.14 18.09 24.93
CA PRO A 84 -9.93 19.19 24.43
C PRO A 84 -9.53 19.56 22.99
N SER A 85 -10.45 20.18 22.25
CA SER A 85 -10.30 20.44 20.81
C SER A 85 -9.15 21.38 20.46
N ASP A 86 -8.80 22.29 21.38
CA ASP A 86 -7.67 23.23 21.26
C ASP A 86 -6.31 22.52 21.27
N LYS A 87 -6.23 21.34 21.89
CA LYS A 87 -5.01 20.52 21.91
C LYS A 87 -4.88 19.56 20.74
N VAL A 88 -5.89 19.47 19.87
CA VAL A 88 -5.81 18.65 18.65
C VAL A 88 -5.12 19.45 17.55
N PRO A 89 -3.96 19.00 17.01
CA PRO A 89 -3.29 19.71 15.93
C PRO A 89 -4.16 19.80 14.67
N GLN A 90 -4.11 20.93 13.95
CA GLN A 90 -4.90 21.12 12.72
C GLN A 90 -4.55 20.10 11.61
N ASP A 91 -3.31 19.62 11.59
CA ASP A 91 -2.82 18.64 10.62
C ASP A 91 -3.05 17.18 11.04
N PHE A 92 -3.63 16.96 12.23
CA PHE A 92 -3.83 15.64 12.81
C PHE A 92 -4.65 14.72 11.90
N LEU A 93 -5.78 15.20 11.40
CA LEU A 93 -6.67 14.40 10.54
C LEU A 93 -5.97 13.99 9.23
N LYS A 94 -5.25 14.92 8.59
CA LYS A 94 -4.51 14.66 7.36
C LYS A 94 -3.38 13.65 7.57
N LYS A 95 -2.60 13.81 8.64
CA LYS A 95 -1.54 12.85 9.00
C LYS A 95 -2.10 11.46 9.31
N THR A 96 -3.21 11.41 10.03
CA THR A 96 -3.88 10.16 10.40
C THR A 96 -4.41 9.43 9.17
N SER A 97 -5.04 10.16 8.24
CA SER A 97 -5.53 9.64 6.96
C SER A 97 -4.42 8.97 6.14
N ALA A 98 -3.32 9.69 5.90
CA ALA A 98 -2.16 9.17 5.18
C ALA A 98 -1.51 7.96 5.89
N LEU A 99 -1.47 7.96 7.22
CA LEU A 99 -0.94 6.84 8.00
C LEU A 99 -1.80 5.59 7.85
N ILE A 100 -3.13 5.70 7.91
CA ILE A 100 -4.06 4.58 7.75
C ILE A 100 -3.99 4.02 6.34
N ALA A 101 -3.98 4.89 5.32
CA ALA A 101 -3.82 4.51 3.92
C ALA A 101 -2.56 3.63 3.74
N LYS A 102 -1.43 4.08 4.31
CA LYS A 102 -0.17 3.34 4.28
C LYS A 102 -0.19 2.07 5.12
N ALA A 103 -0.85 2.08 6.29
CA ALA A 103 -0.91 0.93 7.17
C ALA A 103 -1.72 -0.22 6.55
N LEU A 104 -2.86 0.11 5.93
CA LEU A 104 -3.77 -0.85 5.32
C LEU A 104 -3.46 -1.16 3.85
N SER A 105 -2.47 -0.48 3.25
CA SER A 105 -2.16 -0.54 1.81
C SER A 105 -3.38 -0.22 0.93
N LYS A 106 -4.11 0.83 1.29
CA LYS A 106 -5.33 1.27 0.62
C LYS A 106 -5.21 2.71 0.12
N PRO A 107 -5.90 3.09 -0.97
CA PRO A 107 -5.89 4.47 -1.44
C PRO A 107 -6.44 5.42 -0.38
N GLU A 108 -5.77 6.55 -0.16
CA GLU A 108 -6.20 7.57 0.82
C GLU A 108 -7.57 8.16 0.47
N SER A 109 -7.95 8.18 -0.81
CA SER A 109 -9.26 8.66 -1.28
C SER A 109 -10.46 7.93 -0.66
N TYR A 110 -10.23 6.75 -0.08
CA TYR A 110 -11.25 5.92 0.55
C TYR A 110 -11.15 5.88 2.08
N VAL A 111 -10.21 6.63 2.66
CA VAL A 111 -10.00 6.70 4.11
C VAL A 111 -10.83 7.85 4.67
N ALA A 112 -11.68 7.52 5.65
CA ALA A 112 -12.38 8.49 6.48
C ALA A 112 -11.77 8.49 7.88
N VAL A 113 -11.48 9.67 8.42
CA VAL A 113 -11.00 9.84 9.80
C VAL A 113 -11.89 10.84 10.52
N ARG A 114 -12.36 10.47 11.70
CA ARG A 114 -13.13 11.35 12.58
C ARG A 114 -12.52 11.39 13.97
N VAL A 115 -12.44 12.60 14.53
CA VAL A 115 -11.99 12.85 15.90
C VAL A 115 -13.11 13.53 16.67
N ASN A 116 -13.45 12.97 17.82
CA ASN A 116 -14.42 13.49 18.77
C ASN A 116 -13.64 13.91 20.02
N PRO A 117 -13.16 15.17 20.10
CA PRO A 117 -12.45 15.68 21.26
C PRO A 117 -13.40 16.07 22.40
N GLY A 118 -12.85 16.37 23.57
CA GLY A 118 -13.56 16.95 24.71
C GLY A 118 -14.65 16.05 25.30
N GLN A 119 -14.56 14.73 25.11
CA GLN A 119 -15.55 13.78 25.58
C GLN A 119 -15.45 13.59 27.10
N GLN A 120 -16.60 13.36 27.75
CA GLN A 120 -16.63 12.92 29.15
C GLN A 120 -16.23 11.45 29.22
N MET A 121 -14.96 11.18 29.57
CA MET A 121 -14.39 9.83 29.58
C MET A 121 -13.49 9.62 30.79
N THR A 122 -13.45 8.37 31.28
CA THR A 122 -12.45 7.90 32.23
C THR A 122 -11.84 6.61 31.71
N PHE A 123 -10.58 6.35 32.04
CA PHE A 123 -9.91 5.08 31.75
C PHE A 123 -9.26 4.58 33.03
N GLY A 124 -9.64 3.37 33.46
CA GLY A 124 -9.19 2.82 34.74
C GLY A 124 -9.55 3.70 35.95
N GLY A 125 -10.70 4.38 35.91
CA GLY A 125 -11.17 5.26 36.99
C GLY A 125 -10.52 6.66 37.04
N SER A 126 -9.51 6.94 36.21
CA SER A 126 -8.90 8.27 36.11
C SER A 126 -9.43 9.06 34.89
N ALA A 127 -9.60 10.38 35.06
CA ALA A 127 -9.93 11.34 34.02
C ALA A 127 -8.71 11.88 33.25
N ASP A 128 -7.50 11.36 33.51
CA ASP A 128 -6.30 11.69 32.72
C ASP A 128 -6.50 11.39 31.23
N PRO A 129 -5.73 12.03 30.32
CA PRO A 129 -5.85 11.85 28.88
C PRO A 129 -5.98 10.38 28.46
N CYS A 130 -7.05 10.06 27.73
CA CYS A 130 -7.36 8.73 27.26
C CYS A 130 -8.11 8.77 25.91
N ALA A 131 -8.10 7.64 25.21
CA ALA A 131 -8.83 7.49 23.95
C ALA A 131 -9.44 6.11 23.78
N VAL A 132 -10.61 6.06 23.15
CA VAL A 132 -11.23 4.83 22.66
C VAL A 132 -11.46 4.99 21.17
N CYS A 133 -10.78 4.15 20.39
CA CYS A 133 -10.76 4.23 18.95
C CYS A 133 -11.38 2.99 18.31
N THR A 134 -11.88 3.16 17.10
CA THR A 134 -12.39 2.07 16.26
C THR A 134 -11.84 2.24 14.86
N LEU A 135 -11.18 1.21 14.34
CA LEU A 135 -10.76 1.11 12.95
C LEU A 135 -11.63 0.08 12.25
N GLU A 136 -12.57 0.56 11.46
CA GLU A 136 -13.47 -0.23 10.64
C GLU A 136 -12.92 -0.31 9.23
N SER A 137 -12.91 -1.48 8.63
CA SER A 137 -12.35 -1.67 7.30
C SER A 137 -12.90 -2.94 6.69
N ILE A 138 -13.28 -2.90 5.40
CA ILE A 138 -13.58 -4.11 4.64
C ILE A 138 -12.25 -4.83 4.36
N GLY A 139 -12.00 -5.96 5.02
CA GLY A 139 -10.72 -6.66 4.98
C GLY A 139 -9.54 -5.82 5.48
N ALA A 140 -8.31 -6.31 5.28
CA ALA A 140 -7.04 -5.73 5.75
C ALA A 140 -6.87 -5.56 7.27
N VAL A 141 -7.94 -5.79 8.04
CA VAL A 141 -7.95 -5.99 9.48
C VAL A 141 -8.10 -7.48 9.81
N GLY A 142 -7.76 -7.88 11.02
CA GLY A 142 -7.81 -9.26 11.49
C GLY A 142 -6.45 -9.95 11.62
N GLY A 143 -6.40 -10.92 12.53
CA GLY A 143 -5.23 -11.77 12.80
C GLY A 143 -4.01 -10.99 13.26
N SER A 144 -2.82 -11.44 12.83
CA SER A 144 -1.52 -10.88 13.20
C SER A 144 -1.29 -9.44 12.71
N ARG A 145 -2.03 -9.00 11.68
CA ARG A 145 -1.90 -7.65 11.09
C ARG A 145 -2.34 -6.55 12.06
N ASN A 146 -3.32 -6.83 12.92
CA ASN A 146 -3.85 -5.85 13.86
C ASN A 146 -2.78 -5.34 14.83
N ASN A 147 -1.84 -6.19 15.25
CA ASN A 147 -0.75 -5.77 16.12
C ASN A 147 0.18 -4.76 15.42
N ALA A 148 0.47 -4.96 14.14
CA ALA A 148 1.28 -4.03 13.35
C ALA A 148 0.56 -2.70 13.08
N HIS A 149 -0.76 -2.74 12.88
CA HIS A 149 -1.59 -1.53 12.75
C HIS A 149 -1.67 -0.77 14.08
N ALA A 150 -1.89 -1.50 15.17
CA ALA A 150 -1.93 -0.96 16.52
C ALA A 150 -0.62 -0.25 16.85
N GLU A 151 0.53 -0.88 16.66
CA GLU A 151 1.84 -0.25 16.98
C GLU A 151 1.99 1.14 16.33
N LYS A 152 1.64 1.27 15.05
CA LYS A 152 1.69 2.53 14.30
C LYS A 152 0.68 3.56 14.83
N LEU A 153 -0.56 3.14 15.08
CA LEU A 153 -1.64 4.03 15.56
C LEU A 153 -1.39 4.50 16.99
N TYR A 154 -0.98 3.60 17.89
CA TYR A 154 -0.64 3.92 19.27
C TYR A 154 0.53 4.91 19.32
N LYS A 155 1.56 4.73 18.47
CA LYS A 155 2.67 5.67 18.36
C LYS A 155 2.20 7.05 17.89
N HIS A 156 1.42 7.10 16.81
CA HIS A 156 0.91 8.36 16.24
C HIS A 156 0.04 9.14 17.22
N ILE A 157 -0.90 8.48 17.89
CA ILE A 157 -1.79 9.11 18.88
C ILE A 157 -0.98 9.61 20.09
N ASN A 158 0.02 8.85 20.53
CA ASN A 158 0.89 9.28 21.62
C ASN A 158 1.71 10.53 21.27
N GLU A 159 2.31 10.56 20.07
CA GLU A 159 3.15 11.68 19.62
C GLU A 159 2.34 12.96 19.33
N THR A 160 1.09 12.83 18.90
CA THR A 160 0.27 13.98 18.48
C THR A 160 -0.68 14.49 19.56
N LEU A 161 -1.31 13.60 20.31
CA LEU A 161 -2.31 13.96 21.35
C LEU A 161 -1.76 13.81 22.77
N GLY A 162 -0.54 13.29 22.94
CA GLY A 162 0.08 13.08 24.25
C GLY A 162 -0.57 11.96 25.08
N ILE A 163 -1.43 11.13 24.47
CA ILE A 163 -2.16 10.08 25.20
C ILE A 163 -1.22 8.87 25.41
N PRO A 164 -1.02 8.41 26.65
CA PRO A 164 -0.20 7.24 26.92
C PRO A 164 -0.75 5.96 26.26
N LYS A 165 0.15 5.08 25.79
CA LYS A 165 -0.24 3.81 25.15
C LYS A 165 -1.10 2.90 26.05
N ASN A 166 -0.89 2.92 27.35
CA ASN A 166 -1.67 2.13 28.32
C ASN A 166 -3.06 2.72 28.64
N ARG A 167 -3.41 3.88 28.08
CA ARG A 167 -4.70 4.56 28.30
C ARG A 167 -5.53 4.68 27.02
N MET A 168 -5.32 3.76 26.08
CA MET A 168 -6.10 3.72 24.86
C MET A 168 -6.46 2.30 24.42
N TYR A 169 -7.66 2.15 23.88
CA TYR A 169 -8.10 0.95 23.16
C TYR A 169 -8.32 1.26 21.69
N ILE A 170 -8.02 0.30 20.82
CA ILE A 170 -8.34 0.32 19.40
C ILE A 170 -9.09 -0.97 19.06
N SER A 171 -10.37 -0.84 18.72
CA SER A 171 -11.16 -1.94 18.18
C SER A 171 -10.95 -2.04 16.68
N PHE A 172 -10.54 -3.20 16.19
CA PHE A 172 -10.44 -3.48 14.75
C PHE A 172 -11.68 -4.24 14.32
N VAL A 173 -12.45 -3.67 13.39
CA VAL A 173 -13.72 -4.23 12.94
C VAL A 173 -13.61 -4.54 11.45
N ASP A 174 -13.70 -5.82 11.11
CA ASP A 174 -13.82 -6.27 9.72
C ASP A 174 -15.28 -6.10 9.29
N ILE A 175 -15.50 -5.29 8.26
CA ILE A 175 -16.84 -4.95 7.78
C ILE A 175 -17.18 -5.80 6.56
N ASP A 176 -18.36 -6.41 6.59
CA ASP A 176 -18.90 -7.12 5.44
C ASP A 176 -19.24 -6.11 4.31
N PRO A 177 -18.77 -6.30 3.07
CA PRO A 177 -19.05 -5.40 1.94
C PRO A 177 -20.53 -5.12 1.69
N THR A 178 -21.42 -6.06 2.03
CA THR A 178 -22.88 -5.91 1.88
C THR A 178 -23.48 -4.89 2.85
N THR A 179 -22.78 -4.57 3.95
CA THR A 179 -23.28 -3.71 5.04
C THR A 179 -22.80 -2.27 4.96
N MET A 180 -21.88 -1.97 4.03
CA MET A 180 -21.32 -0.64 3.86
C MET A 180 -21.64 -0.12 2.46
N ALA A 181 -22.16 1.10 2.39
CA ALA A 181 -22.52 1.76 1.14
C ALA A 181 -21.65 2.99 0.88
N PHE A 182 -21.38 3.23 -0.40
CA PHE A 182 -20.68 4.40 -0.91
C PHE A 182 -21.27 4.77 -2.26
N ASN A 183 -21.45 6.07 -2.48
CA ASN A 183 -21.98 6.60 -3.74
C ASN A 183 -23.33 5.96 -4.17
N GLY A 184 -24.20 5.66 -3.20
CA GLY A 184 -25.56 5.17 -3.44
C GLY A 184 -25.72 3.65 -3.58
N SER A 185 -24.65 2.86 -3.52
CA SER A 185 -24.72 1.39 -3.55
C SER A 185 -23.83 0.77 -2.46
N THR A 186 -24.11 -0.49 -2.09
CA THR A 186 -23.23 -1.28 -1.23
C THR A 186 -21.96 -1.70 -1.96
N PHE A 187 -20.96 -2.24 -1.24
CA PHE A 187 -19.73 -2.79 -1.83
C PHE A 187 -19.85 -4.25 -2.27
N ALA A 188 -21.05 -4.82 -2.24
CA ALA A 188 -21.36 -6.16 -2.71
C ALA A 188 -21.63 -6.21 -4.21
#